data_AF-A0A2N2JI10-F1
#
_entry.id   AF-A0A2N2JI10-F1
#
_cell.length_a   1.000
_cell.length_b   1.000
_cell.length_c   1.000
_cell.angle_alpha   90.00
_cell.angle_beta   90.00
_cell.angle_gamma   90.00
#
_symmetry.space_group_name_H-M   'P 1'
#
loop_
_entity.id
_entity.type
_entity.pdbx_description
1 polymer ?
#
loop_
_entity_poly.entity_id
_entity_poly.type
_entity_poly.pdbx_seq_one_letter_code
_entity_poly.pdbx_strand_id
1 'polypeptide(L)'
;MDRRRYLLSLLGLVAAFTVLTGFRPDDPDSTGLFRFEPGYDVDTFDSDGGRVRVHFTRSGPDAVKLTDSDDDGVPDAVVVVADTYERVLSAYVDLGYRSPASDLGTFGGDGGSDRLDVYLIDFAGQADGAFVRDRCASNSSVCSGYVAQENDYQGYGYPSFAVATEILSSHELFHAVQAAYDADQGANWSEGTAVWASERFDPSLNDLEYFIGAWFDEPNRSIDQEPIGPVDGYSYGLAIFAQFLSERYEDDLHRLLWERLEDGADGVEDPQWLPILAALLEDSYDTSFDAAWVTFADWVLRCGHGGPAGATFANAARYPRVAADAVTLPFSKERLRVYRASLQVWSVAPAGRARVAVALPTTDPGTLEGLTLILSTRSGDTVESVVLDGASGSIAVNHADEVRAVVVNSLRSGDSRRPGLCLGDAAEVAACVAAIAPTTAEPDPELADVADGDEADTASSDDAGDALGGDATAEVAPTPPKDNGGCGGGPTHGPGLLGLLAAGLLLAWRRHNAALHNNAATPSGAPRS
;
A
#
# COMPACT_ATOMS: atom_id res chain seq x y z
N MET A 1 46.45 -42.04 -24.66
CA MET A 1 45.62 -41.25 -23.73
C MET A 1 44.48 -40.65 -24.55
N ASP A 2 43.73 -41.49 -25.26
CA ASP A 2 42.50 -42.18 -24.86
C ASP A 2 41.34 -41.25 -24.46
N ARG A 3 40.42 -41.14 -25.43
CA ARG A 3 39.12 -40.51 -25.40
C ARG A 3 38.18 -41.43 -24.62
N ARG A 4 37.37 -40.92 -23.68
CA ARG A 4 36.09 -41.55 -23.32
C ARG A 4 35.15 -40.60 -22.57
N ARG A 5 34.07 -40.22 -23.28
CA ARG A 5 32.63 -40.18 -22.87
C ARG A 5 32.27 -39.20 -21.72
N TYR A 6 31.26 -38.33 -21.81
CA TYR A 6 29.88 -38.55 -22.28
C TYR A 6 29.22 -37.23 -22.74
N LEU A 7 28.57 -37.27 -23.91
CA LEU A 7 27.35 -36.51 -24.18
C LEU A 7 26.23 -37.15 -23.35
N LEU A 8 25.33 -36.36 -22.74
CA LEU A 8 23.90 -36.64 -22.63
C LEU A 8 23.17 -35.44 -21.97
N SER A 9 22.28 -34.84 -22.76
CA SER A 9 20.97 -34.32 -22.36
C SER A 9 20.89 -33.05 -21.49
N LEU A 10 20.80 -31.89 -22.16
CA LEU A 10 19.87 -30.85 -21.72
C LEU A 10 18.46 -31.43 -21.84
N LEU A 11 17.87 -31.83 -20.71
CA LEU A 11 16.43 -31.94 -20.56
C LEU A 11 16.01 -30.82 -19.61
N GLY A 12 15.07 -30.00 -20.08
CA GLY A 12 14.54 -28.87 -19.33
C GLY A 12 13.99 -29.31 -17.99
N LEU A 13 14.41 -28.60 -16.95
CA LEU A 13 13.68 -28.56 -15.69
C LEU A 13 12.80 -27.32 -15.76
N VAL A 14 11.57 -27.50 -16.21
CA VAL A 14 10.47 -26.64 -15.75
C VAL A 14 10.44 -26.86 -14.25
N ALA A 15 10.91 -25.89 -13.47
CA ALA A 15 10.67 -25.90 -12.04
C ALA A 15 9.17 -25.70 -11.86
N ALA A 16 8.46 -26.81 -11.67
CA ALA A 16 7.15 -26.77 -11.07
C ALA A 16 7.32 -26.07 -9.72
N PHE A 17 6.76 -24.87 -9.60
CA PHE A 17 6.49 -24.26 -8.31
C PHE A 17 5.63 -25.26 -7.54
N THR A 18 6.27 -26.04 -6.69
CA THR A 18 5.56 -26.85 -5.72
C THR A 18 5.11 -25.84 -4.68
N VAL A 19 3.80 -25.71 -4.50
CA VAL A 19 3.19 -25.02 -3.35
C VAL A 19 3.96 -25.47 -2.12
N LEU A 20 4.78 -24.59 -1.54
CA LEU A 20 5.35 -24.82 -0.23
C LEU A 20 4.17 -24.70 0.74
N THR A 21 3.50 -25.82 0.98
CA THR A 21 2.50 -26.00 2.02
C THR A 21 3.18 -25.66 3.34
N GLY A 22 2.92 -24.48 3.87
CA GLY A 22 3.48 -24.01 5.13
C GLY A 22 2.85 -24.79 6.28
N PHE A 23 3.70 -25.39 7.12
CA PHE A 23 3.30 -25.82 8.45
C PHE A 23 2.86 -24.60 9.27
N ARG A 24 1.74 -24.69 9.97
CA ARG A 24 1.17 -23.60 10.79
C ARG A 24 2.08 -23.25 11.99
N PRO A 25 1.89 -22.09 12.65
CA PRO A 25 2.76 -21.65 13.73
C PRO A 25 2.87 -22.59 14.93
N ASP A 26 1.86 -23.43 15.14
CA ASP A 26 1.77 -24.46 16.19
C ASP A 26 2.29 -25.84 15.76
N ASP A 27 2.66 -26.02 14.49
CA ASP A 27 3.26 -27.26 14.03
C ASP A 27 4.74 -27.35 14.49
N PRO A 28 5.14 -28.45 15.15
CA PRO A 28 6.51 -28.62 15.64
C PRO A 28 7.58 -28.63 14.54
N ASP A 29 7.21 -29.03 13.32
CA ASP A 29 8.07 -29.06 12.14
C ASP A 29 8.01 -27.74 11.34
N SER A 30 7.27 -26.74 11.83
CA SER A 30 7.21 -25.43 11.20
C SER A 30 8.59 -24.78 11.12
N THR A 31 8.90 -24.27 9.94
CA THR A 31 10.14 -23.53 9.65
C THR A 31 9.86 -22.05 9.33
N GLY A 32 8.61 -21.62 9.54
CA GLY A 32 8.19 -20.24 9.40
C GLY A 32 8.98 -19.29 10.31
N LEU A 33 9.13 -18.04 9.86
CA LEU A 33 9.81 -16.99 10.63
C LEU A 33 9.04 -16.68 11.93
N PHE A 34 7.72 -16.64 11.83
CA PHE A 34 6.81 -16.38 12.94
C PHE A 34 6.09 -17.70 13.28
N ARG A 35 6.56 -18.36 14.34
CA ARG A 35 6.05 -19.63 14.85
C ARG A 35 6.32 -19.69 16.35
N PHE A 36 5.55 -20.50 17.07
CA PHE A 36 5.83 -20.73 18.48
C PHE A 36 7.21 -21.35 18.69
N GLU A 37 7.95 -20.87 19.70
CA GLU A 37 9.23 -21.49 20.02
C GLU A 37 9.04 -22.97 20.43
N PRO A 38 9.85 -23.92 19.90
CA PRO A 38 9.72 -25.32 20.26
C PRO A 38 9.92 -25.58 21.76
N GLY A 39 9.05 -26.40 22.34
CA GLY A 39 9.15 -26.84 23.74
C GLY A 39 8.26 -26.07 24.71
N TYR A 40 7.41 -25.16 24.23
CA TYR A 40 6.31 -24.58 25.00
C TYR A 40 4.97 -25.21 24.59
N ASP A 41 4.05 -25.30 25.56
CA ASP A 41 2.70 -25.79 25.32
C ASP A 41 1.85 -24.68 24.66
N VAL A 42 1.15 -25.04 23.59
CA VAL A 42 0.21 -24.18 22.87
C VAL A 42 -1.20 -24.52 23.35
N ASP A 43 -1.85 -23.54 23.97
CA ASP A 43 -3.25 -23.59 24.37
C ASP A 43 -4.14 -23.00 23.28
N THR A 44 -5.42 -23.37 23.29
CA THR A 44 -6.43 -22.80 22.40
C THR A 44 -7.64 -22.28 23.17
N PHE A 45 -8.27 -21.24 22.61
CA PHE A 45 -9.52 -20.68 23.11
C PHE A 45 -10.45 -20.40 21.92
N ASP A 46 -11.67 -20.94 21.98
CA ASP A 46 -12.70 -20.71 20.97
C ASP A 46 -13.55 -19.50 21.40
N SER A 47 -13.82 -18.59 20.47
CA SER A 47 -14.72 -17.48 20.71
C SER A 47 -16.15 -17.97 21.02
N ASP A 48 -16.91 -17.17 21.78
CA ASP A 48 -18.33 -17.46 22.08
C ASP A 48 -19.20 -17.55 20.81
N GLY A 49 -18.83 -16.78 19.77
CA GLY A 49 -19.46 -16.83 18.45
C GLY A 49 -19.13 -18.10 17.65
N GLY A 50 -18.10 -18.83 18.04
CA GLY A 50 -17.72 -20.12 17.49
C GLY A 50 -17.11 -20.08 16.08
N ARG A 51 -16.69 -18.90 15.58
CA ARG A 51 -16.07 -18.72 14.25
C ARG A 51 -14.57 -18.46 14.32
N VAL A 52 -14.04 -18.17 15.52
CA VAL A 52 -12.63 -17.82 15.73
C VAL A 52 -12.03 -18.76 16.77
N ARG A 53 -10.80 -19.22 16.52
CA ARG A 53 -9.96 -19.94 17.49
C ARG A 53 -8.66 -19.17 17.69
N VAL A 54 -8.36 -18.84 18.94
CA VAL A 54 -7.09 -18.20 19.31
C VAL A 54 -6.12 -19.26 19.81
N HIS A 55 -4.91 -19.27 19.27
CA HIS A 55 -3.78 -20.10 19.70
C HIS A 55 -2.77 -19.24 20.44
N PHE A 56 -2.33 -19.67 21.61
CA PHE A 56 -1.43 -18.87 22.46
C PHE A 56 -0.56 -19.75 23.36
N THR A 57 0.50 -19.17 23.91
CA THR A 57 1.31 -19.83 24.95
C THR A 57 1.23 -19.04 26.26
N ARG A 58 1.45 -19.73 27.38
CA ARG A 58 1.50 -19.11 28.73
C ARG A 58 2.91 -18.87 29.24
N SER A 59 3.93 -19.25 28.47
CA SER A 59 5.33 -19.19 28.86
C SER A 59 6.22 -19.19 27.63
N GLY A 60 7.43 -18.67 27.78
CA GLY A 60 8.35 -18.48 26.65
C GLY A 60 8.22 -17.07 26.08
N PRO A 61 8.89 -16.79 24.94
CA PRO A 61 8.84 -15.48 24.31
C PRO A 61 7.47 -15.11 23.77
N ASP A 62 6.74 -16.09 23.22
CA ASP A 62 5.40 -15.91 22.65
C ASP A 62 4.28 -15.87 23.71
N ALA A 63 4.63 -15.69 24.99
CA ALA A 63 3.66 -15.78 26.08
C ALA A 63 2.75 -14.56 26.08
N VAL A 64 1.44 -14.79 26.12
CA VAL A 64 0.48 -13.69 26.30
C VAL A 64 0.55 -13.14 27.72
N LYS A 65 -0.03 -11.95 27.94
CA LYS A 65 -0.21 -11.41 29.28
C LYS A 65 -1.16 -12.28 30.11
N LEU A 66 -0.64 -12.92 31.15
CA LEU A 66 -1.34 -13.91 31.99
C LEU A 66 -2.38 -13.34 32.98
N THR A 67 -2.79 -12.07 32.83
CA THR A 67 -3.84 -11.54 33.72
C THR A 67 -5.16 -12.22 33.39
N ASP A 68 -5.81 -12.78 34.40
CA ASP A 68 -7.11 -13.44 34.37
C ASP A 68 -7.88 -12.83 35.55
N SER A 69 -8.76 -11.88 35.25
CA SER A 69 -9.36 -11.02 36.27
C SER A 69 -10.60 -11.65 36.93
N ASP A 70 -11.22 -12.63 36.30
CA ASP A 70 -12.42 -13.32 36.78
C ASP A 70 -12.16 -14.78 37.22
N ASP A 71 -10.90 -15.21 37.18
CA ASP A 71 -10.39 -16.53 37.62
C ASP A 71 -11.06 -17.69 36.84
N ASP A 72 -11.38 -17.48 35.56
CA ASP A 72 -12.02 -18.49 34.70
C ASP A 72 -11.02 -19.47 34.06
N GLY A 73 -9.72 -19.16 34.18
CA GLY A 73 -8.61 -19.96 33.66
C GLY A 73 -8.08 -19.49 32.30
N VAL A 74 -8.69 -18.50 31.67
CA VAL A 74 -8.30 -17.94 30.36
C VAL A 74 -7.73 -16.52 30.56
N PRO A 75 -6.56 -16.19 30.00
CA PRO A 75 -6.05 -14.82 30.11
C PRO A 75 -6.99 -13.81 29.43
N ASP A 76 -7.26 -12.67 30.09
CA ASP A 76 -8.13 -11.59 29.60
C ASP A 76 -7.74 -11.14 28.18
N ALA A 77 -6.43 -11.12 27.86
CA ALA A 77 -5.92 -10.75 26.54
C ALA A 77 -6.40 -11.69 25.42
N VAL A 78 -6.50 -12.99 25.69
CA VAL A 78 -6.97 -14.01 24.75
C VAL A 78 -8.46 -13.83 24.46
N VAL A 79 -9.25 -13.54 25.50
CA VAL A 79 -10.69 -13.25 25.36
C VAL A 79 -10.90 -11.98 24.54
N VAL A 80 -10.14 -10.91 24.81
CA VAL A 80 -10.20 -9.66 24.03
C VAL A 80 -9.92 -9.89 22.55
N VAL A 81 -8.92 -10.71 22.21
CA VAL A 81 -8.61 -11.07 20.83
C VAL A 81 -9.78 -11.83 20.20
N ALA A 82 -10.23 -12.92 20.83
CA ALA A 82 -11.31 -13.76 20.31
C ALA A 82 -12.59 -12.96 20.04
N ASP A 83 -13.00 -12.12 21.02
CA ASP A 83 -14.18 -11.27 20.91
C ASP A 83 -14.02 -10.21 19.83
N THR A 84 -12.83 -9.62 19.68
CA THR A 84 -12.60 -8.57 18.70
C THR A 84 -12.71 -9.13 17.28
N TYR A 85 -12.03 -10.24 16.97
CA TYR A 85 -12.14 -10.88 15.65
C TYR A 85 -13.57 -11.32 15.33
N GLU A 86 -14.34 -11.80 16.33
CA GLU A 86 -15.77 -12.11 16.13
C GLU A 86 -16.60 -10.88 15.76
N ARG A 87 -16.35 -9.74 16.40
CA ARG A 87 -17.04 -8.47 16.10
C ARG A 87 -16.67 -7.98 14.70
N VAL A 88 -15.38 -7.99 14.35
CA VAL A 88 -14.92 -7.59 13.00
C VAL A 88 -15.53 -8.50 11.94
N LEU A 89 -15.49 -9.82 12.14
CA LEU A 89 -16.09 -10.77 11.19
C LEU A 89 -17.58 -10.51 11.01
N SER A 90 -18.29 -10.27 12.12
CA SER A 90 -19.72 -9.94 12.07
C SER A 90 -19.97 -8.63 11.31
N ALA A 91 -19.15 -7.60 11.54
CA ALA A 91 -19.28 -6.32 10.85
C ALA A 91 -19.09 -6.47 9.33
N TYR A 92 -18.07 -7.22 8.88
CA TYR A 92 -17.86 -7.44 7.45
C TYR A 92 -18.97 -8.28 6.81
N VAL A 93 -19.48 -9.29 7.51
CA VAL A 93 -20.64 -10.06 7.04
C VAL A 93 -21.90 -9.19 6.97
N ASP A 94 -22.11 -8.30 7.93
CA ASP A 94 -23.24 -7.36 7.95
C ASP A 94 -23.16 -6.33 6.81
N LEU A 95 -21.94 -5.97 6.37
CA LEU A 95 -21.68 -5.19 5.16
C LEU A 95 -21.86 -6.00 3.86
N GLY A 96 -22.17 -7.29 3.96
CA GLY A 96 -22.47 -8.18 2.84
C GLY A 96 -21.27 -8.95 2.29
N TYR A 97 -20.08 -8.80 2.87
CA TYR A 97 -18.91 -9.56 2.44
C TYR A 97 -19.03 -11.05 2.80
N ARG A 98 -18.33 -11.89 2.03
CA ARG A 98 -18.15 -13.30 2.36
C ARG A 98 -17.34 -13.43 3.66
N SER A 99 -17.69 -14.43 4.47
CA SER A 99 -16.79 -14.91 5.51
C SER A 99 -15.50 -15.48 4.89
N PRO A 100 -14.38 -15.45 5.61
CA PRO A 100 -13.14 -16.10 5.18
C PRO A 100 -13.36 -17.53 4.69
N ALA A 101 -12.59 -17.94 3.67
CA ALA A 101 -12.68 -19.29 3.15
C ALA A 101 -12.28 -20.32 4.23
N SER A 102 -13.04 -21.40 4.35
CA SER A 102 -12.72 -22.47 5.30
C SER A 102 -11.41 -23.14 4.93
N ASP A 103 -10.63 -23.42 5.95
CA ASP A 103 -9.35 -24.14 5.91
C ASP A 103 -9.48 -25.64 6.22
N LEU A 104 -10.70 -26.16 6.38
CA LEU A 104 -10.94 -27.57 6.65
C LEU A 104 -10.27 -28.48 5.61
N GLY A 105 -9.53 -29.47 6.11
CA GLY A 105 -8.84 -30.44 5.28
C GLY A 105 -7.64 -29.87 4.51
N THR A 106 -7.04 -28.79 5.01
CA THR A 106 -5.78 -28.23 4.51
C THR A 106 -4.58 -29.12 4.86
N PHE A 107 -3.63 -29.25 3.92
CA PHE A 107 -2.38 -29.97 4.14
C PHE A 107 -1.44 -29.11 5.00
N GLY A 108 -1.16 -29.55 6.23
CA GLY A 108 -0.38 -28.80 7.23
C GLY A 108 -1.11 -28.58 8.55
N GLY A 109 -2.40 -28.93 8.61
CA GLY A 109 -3.27 -28.69 9.77
C GLY A 109 -4.36 -27.66 9.45
N ASP A 110 -5.46 -27.72 10.20
CA ASP A 110 -6.60 -26.79 10.18
C ASP A 110 -6.79 -26.13 11.56
N GLY A 111 -5.72 -26.02 12.36
CA GLY A 111 -5.81 -25.52 13.74
C GLY A 111 -6.68 -26.39 14.65
N GLY A 112 -7.03 -27.59 14.18
CA GLY A 112 -7.91 -28.52 14.85
C GLY A 112 -9.40 -28.16 14.80
N SER A 113 -9.84 -27.25 13.92
CA SER A 113 -11.28 -27.00 13.68
C SER A 113 -11.59 -26.34 12.33
N ASP A 114 -12.85 -25.93 12.12
CA ASP A 114 -13.32 -25.17 10.95
C ASP A 114 -13.36 -23.65 11.17
N ARG A 115 -12.82 -23.17 12.30
CA ARG A 115 -12.75 -21.76 12.70
C ARG A 115 -11.57 -21.09 12.04
N LEU A 116 -11.68 -19.77 11.85
CA LEU A 116 -10.50 -18.97 11.55
C LEU A 116 -9.53 -19.00 12.73
N ASP A 117 -8.29 -19.39 12.47
CA ASP A 117 -7.24 -19.36 13.47
C ASP A 117 -6.58 -17.98 13.59
N VAL A 118 -6.34 -17.57 14.83
CA VAL A 118 -5.53 -16.42 15.21
C VAL A 118 -4.40 -16.88 16.12
N TYR A 119 -3.16 -16.79 15.65
CA TYR A 119 -1.97 -17.18 16.41
C TYR A 119 -1.35 -15.95 17.07
N LEU A 120 -1.20 -15.98 18.40
CA LEU A 120 -0.57 -14.90 19.17
C LEU A 120 0.92 -15.17 19.37
N ILE A 121 1.79 -14.49 18.61
CA ILE A 121 3.24 -14.77 18.50
C ILE A 121 4.01 -13.48 18.79
N ASP A 122 5.22 -13.57 19.37
CA ASP A 122 6.13 -12.42 19.52
C ASP A 122 6.88 -12.17 18.20
N PHE A 123 6.59 -11.06 17.52
CA PHE A 123 7.28 -10.66 16.28
C PHE A 123 8.58 -9.89 16.55
N ALA A 124 8.95 -9.66 17.81
CA ALA A 124 10.16 -9.00 18.24
C ALA A 124 10.38 -7.61 17.59
N GLY A 125 9.30 -6.86 17.39
CA GLY A 125 9.29 -5.53 16.79
C GLY A 125 9.49 -5.50 15.27
N GLN A 126 9.38 -6.63 14.57
CA GLN A 126 9.59 -6.72 13.12
C GLN A 126 8.31 -6.53 12.30
N ALA A 127 7.16 -6.92 12.83
CA ALA A 127 5.83 -6.67 12.30
C ALA A 127 4.83 -6.79 13.46
N ASP A 128 3.59 -6.36 13.29
CA ASP A 128 2.52 -6.39 14.30
C ASP A 128 1.48 -7.48 13.99
N GLY A 129 1.41 -7.94 12.75
CA GLY A 129 0.67 -9.13 12.34
C GLY A 129 0.75 -9.40 10.85
N ALA A 130 0.03 -10.44 10.41
CA ALA A 130 -0.18 -10.79 9.01
C ALA A 130 -1.31 -11.83 8.86
N PHE A 131 -2.10 -11.71 7.81
CA PHE A 131 -2.86 -12.82 7.24
C PHE A 131 -1.96 -13.68 6.35
N VAL A 132 -1.88 -14.98 6.65
CA VAL A 132 -1.04 -15.94 5.93
C VAL A 132 -1.94 -16.92 5.19
N ARG A 133 -1.78 -16.96 3.87
CA ARG A 133 -2.48 -17.91 2.99
C ARG A 133 -1.92 -19.31 3.18
N ASP A 134 -2.80 -20.29 3.39
CA ASP A 134 -2.42 -21.69 3.49
C ASP A 134 -2.68 -22.46 2.21
N ARG A 135 -3.92 -22.36 1.71
CA ARG A 135 -4.41 -23.17 0.60
C ARG A 135 -5.33 -22.37 -0.28
N CYS A 136 -5.05 -22.43 -1.57
CA CYS A 136 -5.96 -21.94 -2.59
C CYS A 136 -6.75 -23.11 -3.21
N ALA A 137 -8.00 -22.84 -3.58
CA ALA A 137 -8.81 -23.78 -4.33
C ALA A 137 -8.13 -24.11 -5.68
N SER A 138 -8.33 -25.32 -6.19
CA SER A 138 -7.65 -25.73 -7.42
C SER A 138 -8.11 -24.91 -8.61
N ASN A 139 -7.16 -24.31 -9.34
CA ASN A 139 -7.42 -23.38 -10.45
C ASN A 139 -8.31 -22.20 -10.03
N SER A 140 -8.07 -21.65 -8.84
CA SER A 140 -8.75 -20.47 -8.34
C SER A 140 -7.85 -19.68 -7.40
N SER A 141 -7.97 -18.36 -7.45
CA SER A 141 -7.33 -17.41 -6.52
C SER A 141 -8.06 -17.30 -5.17
N VAL A 142 -9.11 -18.09 -4.93
CA VAL A 142 -9.77 -18.19 -3.62
C VAL A 142 -8.90 -18.99 -2.65
N CYS A 143 -8.45 -18.37 -1.58
CA CYS A 143 -7.56 -18.97 -0.59
C CYS A 143 -8.11 -18.87 0.83
N SER A 144 -7.88 -19.92 1.60
CA SER A 144 -8.00 -19.93 3.06
C SER A 144 -6.64 -19.71 3.72
N GLY A 145 -6.65 -19.42 5.02
CA GLY A 145 -5.45 -19.10 5.77
C GLY A 145 -5.73 -18.85 7.25
N TYR A 146 -4.75 -18.28 7.93
CA TYR A 146 -4.82 -17.89 9.33
C TYR A 146 -4.28 -16.49 9.53
N VAL A 147 -4.58 -15.90 10.69
CA VAL A 147 -3.97 -14.64 11.11
C VAL A 147 -2.89 -14.92 12.15
N ALA A 148 -1.73 -14.29 12.00
CA ALA A 148 -0.73 -14.17 13.04
C ALA A 148 -0.76 -12.74 13.58
N GLN A 149 -0.84 -12.59 14.89
CA GLN A 149 -0.92 -11.31 15.58
C GLN A 149 0.15 -11.25 16.67
N GLU A 150 0.75 -10.08 16.86
CA GLU A 150 1.63 -9.78 17.98
C GLU A 150 0.94 -10.07 19.33
N ASN A 151 1.61 -10.86 20.17
CA ASN A 151 1.03 -11.41 21.40
C ASN A 151 0.74 -10.37 22.49
N ASP A 152 1.48 -9.27 22.57
CA ASP A 152 1.29 -8.25 23.63
C ASP A 152 1.44 -6.78 23.21
N TYR A 153 1.92 -6.51 21.99
CA TYR A 153 2.20 -5.19 21.41
C TYR A 153 3.17 -4.32 22.23
N GLN A 154 4.00 -4.92 23.07
CA GLN A 154 4.96 -4.18 23.88
C GLN A 154 6.02 -3.52 22.98
N GLY A 155 6.04 -2.18 22.98
CA GLY A 155 7.03 -1.39 22.23
C GLY A 155 6.56 -0.90 20.86
N TYR A 156 5.33 -1.24 20.43
CA TYR A 156 4.77 -0.84 19.14
C TYR A 156 4.11 0.55 19.13
N GLY A 157 3.95 1.18 20.31
CA GLY A 157 3.45 2.56 20.39
C GLY A 157 1.93 2.72 20.29
N TYR A 158 1.17 1.62 20.25
CA TYR A 158 -0.28 1.67 20.30
C TYR A 158 -0.81 2.26 21.62
N PRO A 159 -1.97 2.94 21.61
CA PRO A 159 -2.58 3.50 22.81
C PRO A 159 -2.93 2.46 23.88
N SER A 160 -3.31 1.25 23.45
CA SER A 160 -3.60 0.10 24.31
C SER A 160 -3.60 -1.20 23.51
N PHE A 161 -3.52 -2.35 24.19
CA PHE A 161 -3.66 -3.67 23.56
C PHE A 161 -5.00 -3.84 22.83
N ALA A 162 -6.10 -3.32 23.39
CA ALA A 162 -7.42 -3.41 22.78
C ALA A 162 -7.48 -2.62 21.45
N VAL A 163 -6.97 -1.39 21.44
CA VAL A 163 -6.91 -0.55 20.22
C VAL A 163 -5.99 -1.18 19.17
N ALA A 164 -4.84 -1.73 19.59
CA ALA A 164 -3.93 -2.43 18.69
C ALA A 164 -4.62 -3.64 18.03
N THR A 165 -5.34 -4.43 18.84
CA THR A 165 -6.11 -5.59 18.38
C THR A 165 -7.24 -5.15 17.45
N GLU A 166 -7.97 -4.07 17.73
CA GLU A 166 -9.04 -3.55 16.85
C GLU A 166 -8.50 -3.13 15.48
N ILE A 167 -7.39 -2.38 15.45
CA ILE A 167 -6.73 -2.00 14.18
C ILE A 167 -6.27 -3.23 13.43
N LEU A 168 -5.43 -4.07 14.04
CA LEU A 168 -4.85 -5.22 13.35
C LEU A 168 -5.92 -6.22 12.91
N SER A 169 -6.86 -6.59 13.79
CA SER A 169 -7.90 -7.56 13.44
C SER A 169 -8.78 -7.07 12.32
N SER A 170 -9.11 -5.77 12.27
CA SER A 170 -9.89 -5.22 11.18
C SER A 170 -9.13 -5.22 9.85
N HIS A 171 -7.84 -4.86 9.84
CA HIS A 171 -6.98 -4.92 8.66
C HIS A 171 -6.77 -6.36 8.17
N GLU A 172 -6.21 -7.23 9.01
CA GLU A 172 -5.81 -8.59 8.64
C GLU A 172 -6.99 -9.51 8.35
N LEU A 173 -8.13 -9.33 9.05
CA LEU A 173 -9.32 -10.08 8.72
C LEU A 173 -9.89 -9.66 7.37
N PHE A 174 -9.71 -8.40 6.95
CA PHE A 174 -10.15 -7.99 5.63
C PHE A 174 -9.31 -8.66 4.53
N HIS A 175 -8.02 -8.93 4.75
CA HIS A 175 -7.25 -9.79 3.84
C HIS A 175 -7.82 -11.21 3.74
N ALA A 176 -8.30 -11.78 4.85
CA ALA A 176 -8.98 -13.08 4.82
C ALA A 176 -10.31 -13.03 4.05
N VAL A 177 -11.03 -11.90 4.11
CA VAL A 177 -12.22 -11.64 3.29
C VAL A 177 -11.84 -11.51 1.81
N GLN A 178 -10.83 -10.71 1.47
CA GLN A 178 -10.32 -10.56 0.11
C GLN A 178 -9.96 -11.93 -0.49
N ALA A 179 -9.22 -12.75 0.26
CA ALA A 179 -8.83 -14.08 -0.16
C ALA A 179 -10.03 -15.03 -0.38
N ALA A 180 -11.20 -14.76 0.19
CA ALA A 180 -12.43 -15.51 -0.10
C ALA A 180 -13.07 -15.15 -1.46
N TYR A 181 -12.58 -14.10 -2.12
CA TYR A 181 -12.93 -13.71 -3.48
C TYR A 181 -11.76 -13.96 -4.43
N ASP A 182 -10.63 -13.30 -4.18
CA ASP A 182 -9.42 -13.37 -4.97
C ASP A 182 -8.22 -12.87 -4.14
N ALA A 183 -7.26 -13.74 -3.90
CA ALA A 183 -6.07 -13.48 -3.10
C ALA A 183 -4.86 -12.98 -3.91
N ASP A 184 -4.96 -12.83 -5.22
CA ASP A 184 -3.86 -12.50 -6.14
C ASP A 184 -3.92 -11.07 -6.67
N GLN A 185 -4.82 -10.24 -6.11
CA GLN A 185 -4.85 -8.81 -6.37
C GLN A 185 -3.61 -8.12 -5.75
N GLY A 186 -2.96 -7.26 -6.55
CA GLY A 186 -1.71 -6.59 -6.18
C GLY A 186 -1.77 -5.79 -4.87
N ALA A 187 -0.61 -5.61 -4.24
CA ALA A 187 -0.45 -4.99 -2.92
C ALA A 187 -1.11 -3.62 -2.83
N ASN A 188 -1.04 -2.82 -3.91
CA ASN A 188 -1.66 -1.50 -3.94
C ASN A 188 -3.18 -1.52 -3.66
N TRP A 189 -3.89 -2.52 -4.16
CA TRP A 189 -5.34 -2.61 -3.97
C TRP A 189 -5.69 -3.39 -2.70
N SER A 190 -5.01 -4.51 -2.44
CA SER A 190 -5.27 -5.34 -1.27
C SER A 190 -4.97 -4.61 0.04
N GLU A 191 -3.83 -3.94 0.16
CA GLU A 191 -3.44 -3.21 1.38
C GLU A 191 -4.26 -1.93 1.57
N GLY A 192 -4.44 -1.16 0.49
CA GLY A 192 -5.25 0.06 0.54
C GLY A 192 -6.71 -0.20 0.96
N THR A 193 -7.30 -1.30 0.49
CA THR A 193 -8.67 -1.66 0.93
C THR A 193 -8.71 -2.30 2.31
N ALA A 194 -7.66 -2.96 2.79
CA ALA A 194 -7.58 -3.45 4.17
C ALA A 194 -7.52 -2.28 5.18
N VAL A 195 -6.72 -1.26 4.91
CA VAL A 195 -6.69 -0.02 5.72
C VAL A 195 -8.06 0.67 5.69
N TRP A 196 -8.68 0.80 4.51
CA TRP A 196 -10.03 1.38 4.39
C TRP A 196 -11.09 0.62 5.20
N ALA A 197 -10.99 -0.71 5.25
CA ALA A 197 -11.98 -1.55 5.92
C ALA A 197 -11.96 -1.37 7.45
N SER A 198 -10.82 -0.99 8.04
CA SER A 198 -10.70 -0.76 9.49
C SER A 198 -11.72 0.26 10.01
N GLU A 199 -11.91 1.37 9.28
CA GLU A 199 -12.86 2.41 9.64
C GLU A 199 -14.30 2.11 9.18
N ARG A 200 -14.50 1.07 8.37
CA ARG A 200 -15.85 0.49 8.16
C ARG A 200 -16.28 -0.36 9.36
N PHE A 201 -15.33 -1.00 10.03
CA PHE A 201 -15.56 -1.69 11.29
C PHE A 201 -15.82 -0.69 12.43
N ASP A 202 -14.89 0.24 12.67
CA ASP A 202 -15.03 1.27 13.69
C ASP A 202 -14.51 2.64 13.18
N PRO A 203 -15.42 3.59 12.87
CA PRO A 203 -15.06 4.94 12.41
C PRO A 203 -14.27 5.81 13.40
N SER A 204 -14.02 5.31 14.63
CA SER A 204 -13.20 6.00 15.63
C SER A 204 -11.72 5.61 15.59
N LEU A 205 -11.37 4.56 14.83
CA LEU A 205 -10.00 4.25 14.45
C LEU A 205 -9.43 5.38 13.58
N ASN A 206 -8.11 5.48 13.48
CA ASN A 206 -7.42 6.50 12.69
C ASN A 206 -6.37 5.85 11.78
N ASP A 207 -6.65 4.64 11.32
CA ASP A 207 -5.73 3.85 10.51
C ASP A 207 -5.60 4.45 9.11
N LEU A 208 -6.72 4.93 8.54
CA LEU A 208 -6.71 5.69 7.30
C LEU A 208 -5.82 6.92 7.44
N GLU A 209 -6.05 7.79 8.44
CA GLU A 209 -5.24 9.00 8.62
C GLU A 209 -3.76 8.72 8.89
N TYR A 210 -3.44 7.56 9.49
CA TYR A 210 -2.06 7.15 9.71
C TYR A 210 -1.32 6.88 8.40
N PHE A 211 -1.94 6.17 7.45
CA PHE A 211 -1.28 5.73 6.22
C PHE A 211 -1.40 6.66 5.02
N ILE A 212 -2.51 7.41 4.88
CA ILE A 212 -2.78 8.16 3.65
C ILE A 212 -1.69 9.18 3.31
N GLY A 213 -0.95 9.70 4.30
CA GLY A 213 0.18 10.60 4.08
C GLY A 213 1.16 10.13 3.00
N ALA A 214 1.45 8.83 2.95
CA ALA A 214 2.37 8.26 1.98
C ALA A 214 1.88 8.39 0.52
N TRP A 215 0.56 8.32 0.28
CA TRP A 215 0.01 8.60 -1.05
C TRP A 215 0.00 10.10 -1.36
N PHE A 216 -0.35 10.94 -0.38
CA PHE A 216 -0.36 12.40 -0.54
C PHE A 216 1.04 12.97 -0.85
N ASP A 217 2.11 12.28 -0.44
CA ASP A 217 3.50 12.65 -0.74
C ASP A 217 3.97 12.22 -2.15
N GLU A 218 3.37 11.19 -2.74
CA GLU A 218 3.75 10.63 -4.05
C GLU A 218 2.57 10.56 -5.07
N PRO A 219 1.76 11.62 -5.26
CA PRO A 219 0.59 11.58 -6.14
C PRO A 219 0.93 11.35 -7.63
N ASN A 220 2.21 11.50 -7.98
CA ASN A 220 2.75 11.32 -9.33
C ASN A 220 3.05 9.86 -9.69
N ARG A 221 3.06 8.95 -8.71
CA ARG A 221 3.19 7.50 -8.91
C ARG A 221 1.88 6.92 -9.44
N SER A 222 1.98 5.91 -10.30
CA SER A 222 0.82 5.21 -10.84
C SER A 222 0.17 4.36 -9.74
N ILE A 223 -1.16 4.39 -9.59
CA ILE A 223 -1.84 3.54 -8.59
C ILE A 223 -1.72 2.03 -8.87
N ASP A 224 -1.41 1.65 -10.11
CA ASP A 224 -1.18 0.26 -10.53
C ASP A 224 0.32 -0.05 -10.69
N GLN A 225 1.20 0.80 -10.16
CA GLN A 225 2.62 0.49 -10.04
C GLN A 225 2.88 -0.20 -8.69
N GLU A 226 2.84 -1.53 -8.72
CA GLU A 226 3.14 -2.38 -7.58
C GLU A 226 4.57 -2.14 -7.05
N PRO A 227 4.79 -2.25 -5.73
CA PRO A 227 6.11 -2.10 -5.12
C PRO A 227 7.07 -3.20 -5.60
N ILE A 228 8.37 -2.85 -5.65
CA ILE A 228 9.43 -3.83 -5.88
C ILE A 228 10.04 -4.18 -4.51
N GLY A 229 9.73 -5.36 -4.00
CA GLY A 229 10.19 -5.82 -2.69
C GLY A 229 9.07 -5.78 -1.65
N PRO A 230 9.36 -5.44 -0.38
CA PRO A 230 8.35 -5.30 0.66
C PRO A 230 7.27 -4.29 0.27
N VAL A 231 6.07 -4.48 0.79
CA VAL A 231 4.99 -3.50 0.68
C VAL A 231 5.46 -2.17 1.28
N ASP A 232 5.20 -1.08 0.57
CA ASP A 232 5.59 0.27 0.99
C ASP A 232 4.38 1.08 1.48
N GLY A 233 4.66 2.21 2.14
CA GLY A 233 3.61 3.09 2.66
C GLY A 233 2.63 3.58 1.58
N TYR A 234 3.06 3.66 0.32
CA TYR A 234 2.20 4.09 -0.78
C TYR A 234 1.05 3.10 -1.02
N SER A 235 1.30 1.79 -0.95
CA SER A 235 0.27 0.76 -1.07
C SER A 235 -0.81 0.89 0.02
N TYR A 236 -0.42 1.10 1.28
CA TYR A 236 -1.35 1.40 2.37
C TYR A 236 -2.09 2.73 2.15
N GLY A 237 -1.35 3.76 1.73
CA GLY A 237 -1.89 5.11 1.52
C GLY A 237 -2.94 5.20 0.42
N LEU A 238 -2.98 4.24 -0.52
CA LEU A 238 -4.05 4.13 -1.53
C LEU A 238 -5.45 3.92 -0.93
N ALA A 239 -5.54 3.64 0.36
CA ALA A 239 -6.80 3.68 1.11
C ALA A 239 -7.59 4.98 0.90
N ILE A 240 -6.92 6.13 0.62
CA ILE A 240 -7.63 7.37 0.28
C ILE A 240 -8.46 7.25 -1.01
N PHE A 241 -7.99 6.47 -1.99
CA PHE A 241 -8.75 6.23 -3.21
C PHE A 241 -9.92 5.27 -2.95
N ALA A 242 -9.73 4.27 -2.09
CA ALA A 242 -10.84 3.42 -1.65
C ALA A 242 -11.92 4.22 -0.88
N GLN A 243 -11.49 5.13 0.01
CA GLN A 243 -12.38 6.06 0.71
C GLN A 243 -13.11 6.99 -0.26
N PHE A 244 -12.45 7.48 -1.31
CA PHE A 244 -13.10 8.28 -2.35
C PHE A 244 -14.23 7.50 -3.03
N LEU A 245 -13.98 6.25 -3.42
CA LEU A 245 -14.99 5.43 -4.09
C LEU A 245 -16.22 5.23 -3.19
N SER A 246 -16.00 4.96 -1.91
CA SER A 246 -17.04 4.86 -0.87
C SER A 246 -17.86 6.13 -0.71
N GLU A 247 -17.20 7.28 -0.50
CA GLU A 247 -17.89 8.54 -0.23
C GLU A 247 -18.58 9.11 -1.48
N ARG A 248 -18.05 8.82 -2.66
CA ARG A 248 -18.58 9.35 -3.91
C ARG A 248 -19.72 8.49 -4.48
N TYR A 249 -19.63 7.17 -4.33
CA TYR A 249 -20.53 6.23 -4.98
C TYR A 249 -21.34 5.45 -3.97
N GLU A 250 -20.70 4.68 -3.09
CA GLU A 250 -21.22 4.00 -1.89
C GLU A 250 -20.23 2.91 -1.44
N ASP A 251 -20.33 2.45 -0.18
CA ASP A 251 -19.46 1.39 0.34
C ASP A 251 -19.64 0.04 -0.40
N ASP A 252 -20.85 -0.22 -0.93
CA ASP A 252 -21.18 -1.47 -1.61
C ASP A 252 -20.39 -1.68 -2.92
N LEU A 253 -19.82 -0.61 -3.49
CA LEU A 253 -18.96 -0.66 -4.67
C LEU A 253 -17.79 -1.62 -4.47
N HIS A 254 -17.17 -1.61 -3.29
CA HIS A 254 -16.01 -2.46 -2.99
C HIS A 254 -16.38 -3.95 -3.00
N ARG A 255 -17.50 -4.30 -2.39
CA ARG A 255 -18.02 -5.67 -2.41
C ARG A 255 -18.31 -6.13 -3.84
N LEU A 256 -18.99 -5.29 -4.63
CA LEU A 256 -19.29 -5.60 -6.04
C LEU A 256 -18.01 -5.75 -6.88
N LEU A 257 -16.97 -4.97 -6.58
CA LEU A 257 -15.67 -5.09 -7.24
C LEU A 257 -15.02 -6.44 -6.89
N TRP A 258 -14.97 -6.83 -5.62
CA TRP A 258 -14.44 -8.13 -5.21
C TRP A 258 -15.19 -9.32 -5.84
N GLU A 259 -16.52 -9.24 -5.96
CA GLU A 259 -17.32 -10.26 -6.66
C GLU A 259 -16.97 -10.38 -8.15
N ARG A 260 -16.63 -9.26 -8.81
CA ARG A 260 -16.19 -9.25 -10.22
C ARG A 260 -14.71 -9.58 -10.40
N LEU A 261 -13.95 -9.68 -9.31
CA LEU A 261 -12.54 -10.08 -9.34
C LEU A 261 -12.36 -11.58 -9.29
N GLU A 262 -13.38 -12.36 -8.94
CA GLU A 262 -13.28 -13.81 -8.93
C GLU A 262 -12.89 -14.39 -10.31
N ASP A 263 -11.96 -15.35 -10.32
CA ASP A 263 -11.58 -16.08 -11.53
C ASP A 263 -12.80 -16.61 -12.29
N GLY A 264 -12.90 -16.28 -13.57
CA GLY A 264 -14.01 -16.64 -14.45
C GLY A 264 -15.21 -15.67 -14.39
N ALA A 265 -15.22 -14.68 -13.50
CA ALA A 265 -16.25 -13.65 -13.45
C ALA A 265 -16.33 -12.92 -14.80
N ASP A 266 -17.57 -12.74 -15.28
CA ASP A 266 -17.86 -12.14 -16.59
C ASP A 266 -17.09 -12.75 -17.78
N GLY A 267 -16.62 -14.00 -17.64
CA GLY A 267 -15.87 -14.72 -18.66
C GLY A 267 -14.39 -14.34 -18.77
N VAL A 268 -13.84 -13.62 -17.78
CA VAL A 268 -12.41 -13.28 -17.68
C VAL A 268 -11.73 -14.31 -16.78
N GLU A 269 -10.65 -14.96 -17.26
CA GLU A 269 -9.99 -16.06 -16.53
C GLU A 269 -9.41 -15.61 -15.18
N ASP A 270 -8.72 -14.47 -15.16
CA ASP A 270 -8.08 -13.84 -13.99
C ASP A 270 -8.30 -12.31 -14.12
N PRO A 271 -9.37 -11.77 -13.54
CA PRO A 271 -9.69 -10.35 -13.60
C PRO A 271 -8.74 -9.50 -12.75
N GLN A 272 -8.38 -8.33 -13.26
CA GLN A 272 -7.48 -7.39 -12.55
C GLN A 272 -8.27 -6.17 -12.06
N TRP A 273 -8.02 -5.73 -10.82
CA TRP A 273 -8.88 -4.75 -10.13
C TRP A 273 -9.11 -3.45 -10.91
N LEU A 274 -8.09 -2.88 -11.56
CA LEU A 274 -8.22 -1.57 -12.20
C LEU A 274 -9.10 -1.61 -13.47
N PRO A 275 -8.91 -2.56 -14.41
CA PRO A 275 -9.87 -2.77 -15.50
C PRO A 275 -11.29 -3.06 -15.02
N ILE A 276 -11.45 -3.88 -13.98
CA ILE A 276 -12.78 -4.27 -13.46
C ILE A 276 -13.47 -3.10 -12.76
N LEU A 277 -12.74 -2.29 -11.99
CA LEU A 277 -13.25 -1.05 -11.41
C LEU A 277 -13.77 -0.11 -12.50
N ALA A 278 -13.02 0.05 -13.59
CA ALA A 278 -13.45 0.90 -14.69
C ALA A 278 -14.75 0.40 -15.34
N ALA A 279 -14.88 -0.92 -15.57
CA ALA A 279 -16.11 -1.51 -16.08
C ALA A 279 -17.28 -1.36 -15.09
N LEU A 280 -17.03 -1.58 -13.79
CA LEU A 280 -18.05 -1.44 -12.74
C LEU A 280 -18.57 0.00 -12.65
N LEU A 281 -17.70 1.00 -12.71
CA LEU A 281 -18.07 2.41 -12.72
C LEU A 281 -19.01 2.74 -13.90
N GLU A 282 -18.70 2.21 -15.09
CA GLU A 282 -19.51 2.42 -16.30
C GLU A 282 -20.86 1.71 -16.19
N ASP A 283 -20.87 0.45 -15.76
CA ASP A 283 -22.06 -0.38 -15.71
C ASP A 283 -23.05 0.00 -14.61
N SER A 284 -22.55 0.43 -13.45
CA SER A 284 -23.35 0.56 -12.21
C SER A 284 -23.44 1.98 -11.67
N TYR A 285 -22.54 2.88 -12.06
CA TYR A 285 -22.43 4.23 -11.50
C TYR A 285 -22.52 5.37 -12.51
N ASP A 286 -22.82 5.07 -13.79
CA ASP A 286 -23.00 6.04 -14.88
C ASP A 286 -21.82 7.03 -14.99
N THR A 287 -20.60 6.50 -14.82
CA THR A 287 -19.36 7.29 -14.86
C THR A 287 -18.23 6.47 -15.45
N SER A 288 -17.21 7.14 -15.99
CA SER A 288 -15.98 6.46 -16.40
C SER A 288 -14.92 6.57 -15.30
N PHE A 289 -13.94 5.66 -15.31
CA PHE A 289 -12.75 5.81 -14.48
C PHE A 289 -12.09 7.18 -14.70
N ASP A 290 -12.04 7.68 -15.93
CA ASP A 290 -11.44 8.98 -16.24
C ASP A 290 -12.13 10.14 -15.52
N ALA A 291 -13.46 10.16 -15.53
CA ALA A 291 -14.24 11.17 -14.82
C ALA A 291 -14.10 11.02 -13.29
N ALA A 292 -14.09 9.78 -12.80
CA ALA A 292 -13.89 9.48 -11.37
C ALA A 292 -12.50 9.93 -10.90
N TRP A 293 -11.46 9.63 -11.67
CA TRP A 293 -10.06 9.96 -11.37
C TRP A 293 -9.81 11.47 -11.37
N VAL A 294 -10.41 12.21 -12.31
CA VAL A 294 -10.38 13.69 -12.31
C VAL A 294 -11.13 14.26 -11.11
N THR A 295 -12.26 13.65 -10.72
CA THR A 295 -13.01 14.07 -9.52
C THR A 295 -12.21 13.82 -8.25
N PHE A 296 -11.55 12.67 -8.15
CA PHE A 296 -10.64 12.34 -7.06
C PHE A 296 -9.49 13.34 -6.98
N ALA A 297 -8.85 13.66 -8.10
CA ALA A 297 -7.83 14.69 -8.19
C ALA A 297 -8.32 16.06 -7.69
N ASP A 298 -9.57 16.43 -7.99
CA ASP A 298 -10.18 17.65 -7.46
C ASP A 298 -10.39 17.60 -5.94
N TRP A 299 -10.83 16.46 -5.41
CA TRP A 299 -11.11 16.29 -3.99
C TRP A 299 -9.82 16.39 -3.16
N VAL A 300 -8.73 15.76 -3.59
CA VAL A 300 -7.45 15.77 -2.86
C VAL A 300 -6.81 17.16 -2.79
N LEU A 301 -7.09 18.05 -3.75
CA LEU A 301 -6.63 19.45 -3.69
C LEU A 301 -7.23 20.23 -2.50
N ARG A 302 -8.38 19.78 -2.00
CA ARG A 302 -9.14 20.44 -0.92
C ARG A 302 -8.79 19.87 0.46
N CYS A 303 -8.05 18.77 0.52
CA CYS A 303 -7.60 18.18 1.78
C CYS A 303 -6.64 19.11 2.54
N GLY A 304 -6.67 19.04 3.87
CA GLY A 304 -5.87 19.87 4.77
C GLY A 304 -6.29 21.34 4.82
N HIS A 305 -7.54 21.63 4.43
CA HIS A 305 -8.14 22.97 4.41
C HIS A 305 -9.53 22.96 5.07
N GLY A 306 -9.82 23.96 5.93
CA GLY A 306 -11.05 24.01 6.74
C GLY A 306 -12.28 24.63 6.06
N GLY A 307 -12.17 25.12 4.82
CA GLY A 307 -13.25 25.77 4.09
C GLY A 307 -13.36 25.33 2.63
N PRO A 308 -13.47 24.02 2.32
CA PRO A 308 -13.54 23.55 0.95
C PRO A 308 -14.77 24.14 0.24
N ALA A 309 -14.57 24.77 -0.93
CA ALA A 309 -15.65 25.32 -1.73
C ALA A 309 -16.16 24.29 -2.77
N GLY A 310 -17.00 23.35 -2.36
CA GLY A 310 -17.52 22.30 -3.26
C GLY A 310 -17.58 20.94 -2.58
N ALA A 311 -17.86 19.89 -3.35
CA ALA A 311 -17.82 18.51 -2.87
C ALA A 311 -16.38 18.06 -2.60
N THR A 312 -16.17 17.36 -1.49
CA THR A 312 -14.90 16.74 -1.08
C THR A 312 -15.17 15.68 -0.01
N PHE A 313 -14.12 15.05 0.50
CA PHE A 313 -14.21 14.08 1.59
C PHE A 313 -14.84 14.68 2.86
N ALA A 314 -15.64 13.90 3.57
CA ALA A 314 -16.25 14.28 4.83
C ALA A 314 -15.20 14.76 5.86
N ASN A 315 -14.05 14.09 5.88
CA ASN A 315 -12.92 14.40 6.76
C ASN A 315 -11.78 15.16 6.05
N ALA A 316 -12.01 15.79 4.89
CA ALA A 316 -10.97 16.45 4.09
C ALA A 316 -10.06 17.40 4.90
N ALA A 317 -10.62 18.13 5.88
CA ALA A 317 -9.85 19.06 6.72
C ALA A 317 -8.81 18.38 7.63
N ARG A 318 -8.98 17.10 7.94
CA ARG A 318 -8.05 16.28 8.74
C ARG A 318 -6.98 15.61 7.88
N TYR A 319 -7.29 15.36 6.61
CA TYR A 319 -6.36 14.71 5.69
C TYR A 319 -5.17 15.62 5.34
N PRO A 320 -4.02 15.04 4.96
CA PRO A 320 -2.85 15.80 4.53
C PRO A 320 -3.13 16.67 3.31
N ARG A 321 -2.27 17.66 3.08
CA ARG A 321 -2.27 18.42 1.82
C ARG A 321 -1.47 17.65 0.79
N VAL A 322 -1.99 17.53 -0.42
CA VAL A 322 -1.28 16.86 -1.52
C VAL A 322 0.02 17.59 -1.82
N ALA A 323 1.11 16.82 -1.93
CA ALA A 323 2.41 17.34 -2.27
C ALA A 323 2.38 18.06 -3.61
N ALA A 324 3.10 19.18 -3.68
CA ALA A 324 3.16 20.02 -4.86
C ALA A 324 4.56 20.58 -5.06
N ASP A 325 5.02 20.57 -6.31
CA ASP A 325 6.27 21.19 -6.72
C ASP A 325 6.12 22.71 -6.68
N ALA A 326 6.77 23.37 -5.74
CA ALA A 326 6.77 24.84 -5.66
C ALA A 326 7.63 25.45 -6.78
N VAL A 327 7.03 26.27 -7.64
CA VAL A 327 7.71 26.93 -8.77
C VAL A 327 7.38 28.43 -8.83
N THR A 328 8.18 29.21 -9.57
CA THR A 328 8.00 30.67 -9.73
C THR A 328 7.57 30.99 -11.16
N LEU A 329 6.63 31.94 -11.31
CA LEU A 329 6.14 32.37 -12.63
C LEU A 329 7.06 33.42 -13.28
N PRO A 330 7.29 33.35 -14.61
CA PRO A 330 6.85 32.28 -15.51
C PRO A 330 7.66 31.00 -15.32
N PHE A 331 7.00 29.85 -15.47
CA PHE A 331 7.61 28.54 -15.37
C PHE A 331 7.39 27.75 -16.65
N SER A 332 8.42 27.02 -17.08
CA SER A 332 8.33 26.09 -18.19
C SER A 332 9.09 24.80 -17.91
N LYS A 333 8.59 23.69 -18.44
CA LYS A 333 9.27 22.40 -18.47
C LYS A 333 9.06 21.79 -19.85
N GLU A 334 10.14 21.57 -20.58
CA GLU A 334 10.09 21.14 -21.99
C GLU A 334 9.42 19.78 -22.17
N ARG A 335 9.61 18.88 -21.20
CA ARG A 335 9.11 17.51 -21.26
C ARG A 335 8.76 17.01 -19.86
N LEU A 336 7.48 16.86 -19.61
CA LEU A 336 6.94 16.12 -18.49
C LEU A 336 7.11 14.61 -18.72
N ARG A 337 6.94 13.86 -17.63
CA ARG A 337 6.65 12.42 -17.68
C ARG A 337 5.51 12.18 -16.72
N VAL A 338 4.29 12.11 -17.24
CA VAL A 338 3.07 11.92 -16.47
C VAL A 338 2.71 10.44 -16.57
N TYR A 339 2.92 9.70 -15.49
CA TYR A 339 2.53 8.29 -15.41
C TYR A 339 1.03 8.15 -15.57
N ARG A 340 0.57 6.95 -15.95
CA ARG A 340 -0.85 6.63 -16.04
C ARG A 340 -1.46 6.62 -14.63
N ALA A 341 -2.78 6.72 -14.52
CA ALA A 341 -3.53 6.72 -13.26
C ALA A 341 -2.79 7.47 -12.11
N SER A 342 -2.35 8.70 -12.40
CA SER A 342 -1.60 9.54 -11.47
C SER A 342 -1.87 11.02 -11.73
N LEU A 343 -1.34 11.89 -10.87
CA LEU A 343 -1.44 13.33 -11.03
C LEU A 343 -0.17 14.06 -10.57
N GLN A 344 0.17 15.15 -11.24
CA GLN A 344 1.29 16.01 -10.84
C GLN A 344 0.78 17.41 -10.51
N VAL A 345 1.23 17.96 -9.38
CA VAL A 345 0.77 19.24 -8.85
C VAL A 345 1.94 20.21 -8.79
N TRP A 346 1.76 21.39 -9.38
CA TRP A 346 2.68 22.53 -9.23
C TRP A 346 2.01 23.63 -8.44
N SER A 347 2.70 24.17 -7.43
CA SER A 347 2.23 25.30 -6.62
C SER A 347 2.98 26.58 -7.02
N VAL A 348 2.23 27.66 -7.24
CA VAL A 348 2.78 28.97 -7.61
C VAL A 348 2.11 30.10 -6.86
N ALA A 349 2.90 31.14 -6.53
CA ALA A 349 2.34 32.41 -6.07
C ALA A 349 1.80 33.20 -7.28
N PRO A 350 0.63 33.88 -7.18
CA PRO A 350 0.08 34.71 -8.26
C PRO A 350 1.01 35.84 -8.74
N ALA A 351 1.95 36.28 -7.88
CA ALA A 351 2.97 37.27 -8.19
C ALA A 351 2.39 38.56 -8.85
N GLY A 352 1.29 39.07 -8.28
CA GLY A 352 0.63 40.30 -8.72
C GLY A 352 -0.16 40.20 -10.03
N ARG A 353 -0.27 39.01 -10.64
CA ARG A 353 -1.05 38.77 -11.85
C ARG A 353 -2.55 38.79 -11.52
N ALA A 354 -3.38 39.19 -12.49
CA ALA A 354 -4.84 39.07 -12.38
C ALA A 354 -5.35 37.67 -12.78
N ARG A 355 -4.56 36.96 -13.60
CA ARG A 355 -4.83 35.59 -14.06
C ARG A 355 -3.53 34.79 -14.14
N VAL A 356 -3.63 33.49 -13.91
CA VAL A 356 -2.58 32.53 -14.23
C VAL A 356 -3.10 31.60 -15.31
N ALA A 357 -2.31 31.42 -16.36
CA ALA A 357 -2.57 30.57 -17.50
C ALA A 357 -1.66 29.34 -17.46
N VAL A 358 -2.15 28.24 -18.03
CA VAL A 358 -1.45 26.96 -18.22
C VAL A 358 -1.62 26.48 -19.65
N ALA A 359 -0.59 25.82 -20.19
CA ALA A 359 -0.70 25.03 -21.41
C ALA A 359 0.21 23.80 -21.35
N LEU A 360 -0.21 22.73 -22.04
CA LEU A 360 0.57 21.54 -22.32
C LEU A 360 1.03 21.56 -23.79
N PRO A 361 2.13 22.26 -24.14
CA PRO A 361 2.64 22.25 -25.50
C PRO A 361 3.10 20.86 -25.90
N THR A 362 2.83 20.48 -27.15
CA THR A 362 3.35 19.26 -27.73
C THR A 362 3.43 19.38 -29.25
N THR A 363 4.36 18.63 -29.86
CA THR A 363 4.43 18.41 -31.30
C THR A 363 3.69 17.13 -31.73
N ASP A 364 3.31 16.27 -30.78
CA ASP A 364 2.56 15.04 -31.00
C ASP A 364 1.26 15.07 -30.17
N PRO A 365 0.09 15.33 -30.80
CA PRO A 365 -1.19 15.35 -30.11
C PRO A 365 -1.52 14.08 -29.33
N GLY A 366 -0.97 12.92 -29.72
CA GLY A 366 -1.14 11.65 -28.99
C GLY A 366 -0.56 11.69 -27.57
N THR A 367 0.36 12.62 -27.29
CA THR A 367 0.89 12.83 -25.93
C THR A 367 -0.09 13.53 -24.98
N LEU A 368 -1.23 14.04 -25.48
CA LEU A 368 -2.28 14.68 -24.68
C LEU A 368 -3.45 13.74 -24.36
N GLU A 369 -3.50 12.57 -24.98
CA GLU A 369 -4.55 11.59 -24.75
C GLU A 369 -4.60 11.20 -23.26
N GLY A 370 -5.81 11.25 -22.68
CA GLY A 370 -6.07 10.96 -21.27
C GLY A 370 -5.54 12.00 -20.29
N LEU A 371 -4.97 13.12 -20.78
CA LEU A 371 -4.55 14.22 -19.90
C LEU A 371 -5.67 15.22 -19.68
N THR A 372 -5.88 15.55 -18.41
CA THR A 372 -6.79 16.61 -17.97
C THR A 372 -6.03 17.64 -17.15
N LEU A 373 -6.31 18.92 -17.39
CA LEU A 373 -5.76 20.02 -16.59
C LEU A 373 -6.78 20.49 -15.55
N ILE A 374 -6.31 20.69 -14.32
CA ILE A 374 -7.06 21.39 -13.28
C ILE A 374 -6.25 22.61 -12.84
N LEU A 375 -6.90 23.77 -12.78
CA LEU A 375 -6.36 24.94 -12.10
C LEU A 375 -7.12 25.14 -10.80
N SER A 376 -6.42 25.31 -9.68
CA SER A 376 -7.03 25.70 -8.41
C SER A 376 -6.43 26.97 -7.84
N THR A 377 -7.23 27.71 -7.09
CA THR A 377 -6.82 28.86 -6.27
C THR A 377 -7.09 28.58 -4.82
N ARG A 378 -6.16 28.97 -3.95
CA ARG A 378 -6.37 29.00 -2.51
C ARG A 378 -6.35 30.43 -2.00
N SER A 379 -7.35 30.79 -1.21
CA SER A 379 -7.40 32.06 -0.44
C SER A 379 -7.75 31.73 1.00
N GLY A 380 -6.80 31.90 1.92
CA GLY A 380 -6.90 31.36 3.27
C GLY A 380 -7.09 29.84 3.25
N ASP A 381 -8.21 29.38 3.83
CA ASP A 381 -8.62 27.97 3.86
C ASP A 381 -9.60 27.57 2.75
N THR A 382 -9.92 28.49 1.84
CA THR A 382 -10.82 28.21 0.71
C THR A 382 -10.03 27.79 -0.50
N VAL A 383 -10.31 26.59 -0.99
CA VAL A 383 -9.80 26.05 -2.27
C VAL A 383 -10.94 25.98 -3.27
N GLU A 384 -10.76 26.65 -4.40
CA GLU A 384 -11.62 26.61 -5.58
C GLU A 384 -10.83 26.06 -6.75
N SER A 385 -11.49 25.33 -7.64
CA SER A 385 -10.85 24.63 -8.74
C SER A 385 -11.72 24.64 -9.98
N VAL A 386 -11.06 24.56 -11.14
CA VAL A 386 -11.69 24.48 -12.46
C VAL A 386 -10.95 23.41 -13.26
N VAL A 387 -11.70 22.40 -13.69
CA VAL A 387 -11.27 21.45 -14.71
C VAL A 387 -11.35 22.13 -16.08
N LEU A 388 -10.29 22.06 -16.87
CA LEU A 388 -10.20 22.75 -18.15
C LEU A 388 -10.67 21.86 -19.30
N ASP A 389 -11.48 22.43 -20.20
CA ASP A 389 -11.90 21.81 -21.46
C ASP A 389 -10.76 21.90 -22.50
N GLY A 390 -9.68 21.16 -22.27
CA GLY A 390 -8.55 21.01 -23.20
C GLY A 390 -7.17 21.21 -22.58
N ALA A 391 -6.15 21.25 -23.44
CA ALA A 391 -4.75 21.29 -23.06
C ALA A 391 -4.21 22.69 -22.69
N SER A 392 -5.08 23.70 -22.56
CA SER A 392 -4.70 25.04 -22.10
C SER A 392 -5.89 25.76 -21.48
N GLY A 393 -5.62 26.70 -20.58
CA GLY A 393 -6.65 27.50 -19.94
C GLY A 393 -6.08 28.54 -18.99
N SER A 394 -6.95 29.23 -18.26
CA SER A 394 -6.52 30.18 -17.23
C SER A 394 -7.56 30.35 -16.14
N ILE A 395 -7.10 30.71 -14.94
CA ILE A 395 -7.94 31.00 -13.78
C ILE A 395 -7.71 32.44 -13.32
N ALA A 396 -8.76 33.09 -12.78
CA ALA A 396 -8.62 34.39 -12.13
C ALA A 396 -8.01 34.18 -10.74
N VAL A 397 -7.07 35.04 -10.35
CA VAL A 397 -6.28 34.84 -9.11
C VAL A 397 -6.41 36.03 -8.16
N ASN A 398 -7.45 36.85 -8.36
CA ASN A 398 -7.74 38.01 -7.53
C ASN A 398 -7.90 37.54 -6.07
N HIS A 399 -6.99 37.97 -5.19
CA HIS A 399 -6.97 37.62 -3.76
C HIS A 399 -6.62 36.16 -3.44
N ALA A 400 -6.06 35.40 -4.40
CA ALA A 400 -5.48 34.09 -4.12
C ALA A 400 -4.10 34.25 -3.45
N ASP A 401 -3.83 33.41 -2.45
CA ASP A 401 -2.50 33.25 -1.86
C ASP A 401 -1.62 32.33 -2.71
N GLU A 402 -2.25 31.36 -3.37
CA GLU A 402 -1.62 30.27 -4.10
C GLU A 402 -2.50 29.87 -5.28
N VAL A 403 -1.85 29.46 -6.37
CA VAL A 403 -2.47 28.77 -7.51
C VAL A 403 -1.80 27.42 -7.64
N ARG A 404 -2.58 26.38 -7.89
CA ARG A 404 -2.03 25.08 -8.29
C ARG A 404 -2.44 24.75 -9.72
N ALA A 405 -1.47 24.28 -10.49
CA ALA A 405 -1.72 23.64 -11.78
C ALA A 405 -1.56 22.12 -11.59
N VAL A 406 -2.55 21.36 -12.01
CA VAL A 406 -2.56 19.90 -11.92
C VAL A 406 -2.66 19.31 -13.32
N VAL A 407 -1.79 18.36 -13.60
CA VAL A 407 -1.90 17.49 -14.78
C VAL A 407 -2.30 16.11 -14.30
N VAL A 408 -3.52 15.70 -14.62
CA VAL A 408 -4.08 14.39 -14.30
C VAL A 408 -3.95 13.51 -15.52
N ASN A 409 -3.48 12.27 -15.35
CA ASN A 409 -3.50 11.26 -16.40
C ASN A 409 -4.44 10.12 -15.97
N SER A 410 -5.57 10.00 -16.67
CA SER A 410 -6.61 9.01 -16.38
C SER A 410 -6.42 7.68 -17.09
N LEU A 411 -5.37 7.54 -17.91
CA LEU A 411 -5.12 6.27 -18.60
C LEU A 411 -4.86 5.16 -17.60
N ARG A 412 -5.30 3.95 -17.96
CA ARG A 412 -5.15 2.73 -17.15
C ARG A 412 -4.08 1.78 -17.68
N SER A 413 -3.56 2.08 -18.87
CA SER A 413 -2.53 1.27 -19.53
C SER A 413 -1.68 2.14 -20.47
N GLY A 414 -0.61 1.55 -21.01
CA GLY A 414 0.28 2.21 -21.95
C GLY A 414 1.36 3.08 -21.30
N ASP A 415 2.08 3.81 -22.16
CA ASP A 415 3.22 4.63 -21.76
C ASP A 415 2.82 5.93 -21.07
N SER A 416 3.70 6.42 -20.20
CA SER A 416 3.59 7.75 -19.60
C SER A 416 3.52 8.84 -20.69
N ARG A 417 2.64 9.82 -20.51
CA ARG A 417 2.50 10.97 -21.40
C ARG A 417 3.61 12.00 -21.16
N ARG A 418 4.07 12.66 -22.23
CA ARG A 418 5.25 13.53 -22.19
C ARG A 418 5.08 14.89 -22.90
N PRO A 419 4.01 15.65 -22.64
CA PRO A 419 3.90 17.02 -23.12
C PRO A 419 4.90 17.92 -22.39
N GLY A 420 5.13 19.13 -22.88
CA GLY A 420 5.70 20.19 -22.05
C GLY A 420 4.68 20.77 -21.08
N LEU A 421 5.12 21.71 -20.24
CA LEU A 421 4.29 22.49 -19.33
C LEU A 421 4.72 23.95 -19.40
N CYS A 422 3.74 24.84 -19.55
CA CYS A 422 3.93 26.29 -19.51
C CYS A 422 2.98 26.90 -18.49
N LEU A 423 3.51 27.70 -17.56
CA LEU A 423 2.74 28.45 -16.56
C LEU A 423 3.17 29.92 -16.56
N GLY A 424 2.21 30.84 -16.55
CA GLY A 424 2.50 32.28 -16.57
C GLY A 424 1.25 33.11 -16.78
N ASP A 425 1.40 34.34 -17.25
CA ASP A 425 0.31 35.04 -17.91
C ASP A 425 0.09 34.55 -19.35
N ALA A 426 -0.92 35.08 -20.04
CA ALA A 426 -1.27 34.63 -21.38
C ALA A 426 -0.14 34.87 -22.42
N ALA A 427 0.65 35.94 -22.28
CA ALA A 427 1.74 36.24 -23.20
C ALA A 427 2.96 35.36 -22.92
N GLU A 428 3.28 35.17 -21.64
CA GLU A 428 4.35 34.27 -21.18
C GLU A 428 4.09 32.82 -21.62
N VAL A 429 2.86 32.32 -21.44
CA VAL A 429 2.46 30.97 -21.87
C VAL A 429 2.52 30.84 -23.39
N ALA A 430 2.04 31.83 -24.15
CA ALA A 430 2.12 31.79 -25.61
C ALA A 430 3.59 31.74 -26.12
N ALA A 431 4.49 32.50 -25.50
CA ALA A 431 5.91 32.47 -25.82
C ALA A 431 6.56 31.12 -25.47
N CYS A 432 6.21 30.55 -24.32
CA CYS A 432 6.67 29.23 -23.91
C CYS A 432 6.20 28.12 -24.86
N VAL A 433 4.92 28.14 -25.26
CA VAL A 433 4.37 27.17 -26.22
C VAL A 433 5.10 27.26 -27.56
N ALA A 434 5.35 28.47 -28.06
CA ALA A 434 6.10 28.67 -29.31
C ALA A 434 7.55 28.18 -29.22
N ALA A 435 8.16 28.20 -28.03
CA ALA A 435 9.51 27.71 -27.81
C ALA A 435 9.59 26.17 -27.74
N ILE A 436 8.61 25.51 -27.11
CA ILE A 436 8.61 24.05 -26.89
C ILE A 436 8.05 23.29 -28.10
N ALA A 437 6.99 23.80 -28.71
CA ALA A 437 6.36 23.21 -29.89
C ALA A 437 6.52 24.18 -31.06
N PRO A 438 7.75 24.37 -31.59
CA PRO A 438 7.95 25.24 -32.73
C PRO A 438 7.05 24.75 -33.86
N THR A 439 6.18 25.64 -34.35
CA THR A 439 5.38 25.36 -35.53
C THR A 439 6.32 24.96 -36.65
N THR A 440 6.17 23.75 -37.20
CA THR A 440 6.80 23.35 -38.46
C THR A 440 6.27 24.26 -39.56
N ALA A 441 6.93 25.40 -39.74
CA ALA A 441 6.64 26.38 -40.77
C ALA A 441 7.94 26.99 -41.29
N GLU A 442 8.94 26.15 -41.58
CA GLU A 442 9.83 26.37 -42.73
C GLU A 442 10.03 25.02 -43.42
N PRO A 443 9.81 24.92 -44.75
CA PRO A 443 10.21 23.73 -45.49
C PRO A 443 11.73 23.73 -45.60
N ASP A 444 12.37 22.75 -44.96
CA ASP A 444 13.76 22.40 -45.24
C ASP A 444 13.86 21.91 -46.69
N PRO A 445 14.62 22.59 -47.59
CA PRO A 445 14.66 22.22 -49.00
C PRO A 445 15.61 21.05 -49.30
N GLU A 446 16.19 20.39 -48.30
CA GLU A 446 17.04 19.22 -48.52
C GLU A 446 16.64 18.07 -47.59
N LEU A 447 15.80 17.16 -48.10
CA LEU A 447 15.90 15.71 -47.94
C LEU A 447 14.69 15.04 -48.60
N ALA A 448 14.73 15.02 -49.93
CA ALA A 448 14.08 13.96 -50.70
C ALA A 448 15.00 12.73 -50.67
N ASP A 449 14.37 11.56 -50.55
CA ASP A 449 14.93 10.20 -50.66
C ASP A 449 15.83 9.73 -49.50
N VAL A 450 15.37 8.75 -48.70
CA VAL A 450 15.65 7.32 -48.89
C VAL A 450 14.70 6.51 -47.98
N ALA A 451 14.05 5.51 -48.56
CA ALA A 451 13.30 4.47 -47.85
C ALA A 451 14.18 3.24 -47.58
N ASP A 452 13.73 2.44 -46.60
CA ASP A 452 14.12 1.08 -46.19
C ASP A 452 15.28 0.88 -45.20
N GLY A 453 14.98 0.10 -44.15
CA GLY A 453 15.97 -0.66 -43.37
C GLY A 453 15.53 -0.98 -41.94
N ASP A 454 14.84 -2.11 -41.75
CA ASP A 454 14.82 -2.87 -40.49
C ASP A 454 16.25 -3.09 -39.95
N GLU A 455 16.48 -2.89 -38.65
CA GLU A 455 16.92 -3.94 -37.73
C GLU A 455 17.10 -3.40 -36.31
N ALA A 456 16.76 -4.28 -35.35
CA ALA A 456 16.95 -4.11 -33.92
C ALA A 456 18.44 -4.06 -33.57
N ASP A 457 18.81 -3.23 -32.58
CA ASP A 457 19.97 -3.53 -31.77
C ASP A 457 19.87 -2.97 -30.34
N THR A 458 20.24 -3.86 -29.43
CA THR A 458 20.37 -3.73 -27.98
C THR A 458 21.62 -2.93 -27.59
N ALA A 459 21.51 -2.05 -26.60
CA ALA A 459 22.66 -1.56 -25.79
C ALA A 459 22.13 -0.97 -24.48
N SER A 460 22.24 -1.70 -23.37
CA SER A 460 23.27 -1.56 -22.33
C SER A 460 23.14 -0.29 -21.49
N SER A 461 22.55 -0.46 -20.32
CA SER A 461 22.63 0.42 -19.16
C SER A 461 24.05 0.39 -18.59
N ASP A 462 24.68 1.56 -18.52
CA ASP A 462 25.76 1.88 -17.59
C ASP A 462 25.77 3.41 -17.44
N ASP A 463 25.26 3.95 -16.33
CA ASP A 463 25.93 5.07 -15.68
C ASP A 463 25.51 5.19 -14.22
N ALA A 464 26.44 4.82 -13.34
CA ALA A 464 26.41 5.07 -11.91
C ALA A 464 27.26 6.33 -11.65
N GLY A 465 26.63 7.37 -11.11
CA GLY A 465 27.27 8.61 -10.71
C GLY A 465 27.14 8.85 -9.21
N ASP A 466 28.20 8.50 -8.50
CA ASP A 466 28.44 8.69 -7.06
C ASP A 466 28.63 10.19 -6.72
N ALA A 467 28.04 10.68 -5.63
CA ALA A 467 28.43 11.95 -5.00
C ALA A 467 28.05 12.02 -3.51
N LEU A 468 29.05 11.81 -2.66
CA LEU A 468 29.02 12.05 -1.21
C LEU A 468 29.42 13.50 -0.87
N GLY A 469 28.66 14.13 0.04
CA GLY A 469 29.19 14.89 1.19
C GLY A 469 29.19 16.43 1.13
N GLY A 470 28.55 17.07 2.13
CA GLY A 470 28.81 18.47 2.50
C GLY A 470 27.78 19.12 3.43
N ASP A 471 28.12 19.19 4.72
CA ASP A 471 27.39 19.69 5.91
C ASP A 471 27.26 21.24 6.03
N ALA A 472 26.17 21.75 6.63
CA ALA A 472 26.14 22.85 7.63
C ALA A 472 24.71 23.39 7.98
N THR A 473 24.22 23.00 9.17
CA THR A 473 23.56 23.79 10.26
C THR A 473 22.49 24.87 10.00
N ALA A 474 21.25 24.68 10.53
CA ALA A 474 20.61 25.48 11.61
C ALA A 474 19.08 25.20 11.84
N GLU A 475 18.70 24.89 13.10
CA GLU A 475 17.44 25.14 13.86
C GLU A 475 16.06 24.78 13.24
N VAL A 476 15.47 23.58 13.43
CA VAL A 476 14.74 22.95 14.57
C VAL A 476 13.39 23.59 14.98
N ALA A 477 12.31 23.05 14.41
CA ALA A 477 10.97 22.84 15.00
C ALA A 477 10.45 21.46 14.51
N PRO A 478 9.57 20.77 15.27
CA PRO A 478 9.64 19.33 15.45
C PRO A 478 9.15 18.50 14.26
N THR A 479 9.97 17.54 13.84
CA THR A 479 9.64 16.45 12.92
C THR A 479 8.88 15.35 13.66
N PRO A 480 7.86 14.71 13.05
CA PRO A 480 7.28 13.48 13.57
C PRO A 480 8.32 12.34 13.55
N PRO A 481 8.20 11.33 14.43
CA PRO A 481 9.19 10.29 14.57
C PRO A 481 9.27 9.42 13.30
N LYS A 482 10.50 9.01 13.00
CA LYS A 482 10.83 8.06 11.93
C LYS A 482 10.16 6.71 12.18
N ASP A 483 9.64 6.13 11.09
CA ASP A 483 9.42 4.72 10.80
C ASP A 483 9.41 3.80 12.03
N ASN A 484 8.22 3.46 12.52
CA ASN A 484 7.99 2.30 13.38
C ASN A 484 6.61 1.72 13.04
N GLY A 485 6.59 0.42 12.69
CA GLY A 485 5.39 -0.40 12.59
C GLY A 485 4.55 -0.14 11.33
N GLY A 486 4.94 -0.74 10.21
CA GLY A 486 4.04 -1.02 9.09
C GLY A 486 4.02 -2.52 8.87
N CYS A 487 2.85 -3.08 8.56
CA CYS A 487 2.64 -4.51 8.33
C CYS A 487 3.68 -5.04 7.33
N GLY A 488 4.62 -5.83 7.84
CA GLY A 488 5.80 -6.25 7.08
C GLY A 488 5.53 -7.50 6.26
N GLY A 489 4.97 -7.34 5.05
CA GLY A 489 4.96 -8.39 4.03
C GLY A 489 6.38 -8.71 3.56
N GLY A 490 6.94 -9.83 4.01
CA GLY A 490 8.28 -10.28 3.61
C GLY A 490 8.31 -11.01 2.26
N PRO A 491 9.36 -10.79 1.44
CA PRO A 491 9.83 -11.85 0.57
C PRO A 491 11.35 -12.10 0.70
N THR A 492 11.71 -13.38 0.66
CA THR A 492 13.09 -13.88 0.60
C THR A 492 13.75 -13.56 -0.76
N HIS A 493 14.94 -12.96 -0.76
CA HIS A 493 16.19 -13.46 -1.39
C HIS A 493 17.38 -12.46 -1.34
N GLY A 494 18.40 -12.78 -0.51
CA GLY A 494 19.86 -12.60 -0.69
C GLY A 494 20.50 -11.20 -0.81
N PRO A 495 21.55 -10.90 0.01
CA PRO A 495 22.90 -11.19 -0.49
C PRO A 495 23.88 -11.78 0.56
N GLY A 496 24.84 -12.59 0.08
CA GLY A 496 26.17 -12.74 0.69
C GLY A 496 26.33 -13.68 1.91
N LEU A 497 26.74 -14.91 1.64
CA LEU A 497 26.98 -16.03 2.58
C LEU A 497 28.10 -15.82 3.66
N LEU A 498 28.60 -14.61 3.90
CA LEU A 498 29.69 -14.33 4.85
C LEU A 498 29.27 -13.51 6.07
N GLY A 499 28.09 -12.87 6.06
CA GLY A 499 27.58 -12.11 7.21
C GLY A 499 26.84 -12.96 8.27
N LEU A 500 26.31 -14.12 7.89
CA LEU A 500 25.40 -14.92 8.72
C LEU A 500 26.09 -15.73 9.84
N LEU A 501 27.41 -15.97 9.74
CA LEU A 501 28.15 -16.65 10.81
C LEU A 501 28.39 -15.73 12.02
N ALA A 502 28.45 -14.41 11.83
CA ALA A 502 28.73 -13.47 12.92
C ALA A 502 27.47 -13.14 13.75
N ALA A 503 26.29 -13.03 13.12
CA ALA A 503 25.03 -12.73 13.80
C ALA A 503 24.53 -13.90 14.65
N GLY A 504 24.61 -15.13 14.14
CA GLY A 504 24.23 -16.34 14.89
C GLY A 504 25.09 -16.58 16.15
N LEU A 505 26.39 -16.25 16.09
CA LEU A 505 27.29 -16.33 17.25
C LEU A 505 27.03 -15.25 18.31
N LEU A 506 26.58 -14.04 17.90
CA LEU A 506 26.21 -12.96 18.82
C LEU A 506 24.87 -13.22 19.53
N LEU A 507 23.89 -13.83 18.85
CA LEU A 507 22.62 -14.27 19.42
C LEU A 507 22.79 -15.44 20.40
N ALA A 508 23.60 -16.44 20.05
CA ALA A 508 23.92 -17.55 20.94
C ALA A 508 24.72 -17.10 22.18
N TRP A 509 25.64 -16.13 22.03
CA TRP A 509 26.42 -15.60 23.14
C TRP A 509 25.60 -14.72 24.09
N ARG A 510 24.66 -13.90 23.58
CA ARG A 510 23.73 -13.12 24.41
C ARG A 510 22.72 -14.01 25.15
N ARG A 511 22.17 -15.04 24.49
CA ARG A 511 21.25 -16.01 25.11
C ARG A 511 21.96 -16.88 26.18
N HIS A 512 23.23 -17.26 25.98
CA HIS A 512 24.00 -18.02 26.97
C HIS A 512 24.39 -17.20 28.22
N ASN A 513 24.68 -15.91 28.08
CA ASN A 513 25.06 -15.06 29.22
C ASN A 513 23.86 -14.65 30.11
N ALA A 514 22.65 -14.58 29.56
CA ALA A 514 21.43 -14.33 30.32
C ALA A 514 21.07 -15.54 31.24
N ALA A 515 21.28 -16.77 30.76
CA ALA A 515 21.03 -17.98 31.55
C ALA A 515 21.99 -18.17 32.74
N LEU A 516 23.22 -17.63 32.64
CA LEU A 516 24.22 -17.73 33.72
C LEU A 516 24.04 -16.71 34.85
N HIS A 517 23.35 -15.58 34.60
CA HIS A 517 23.13 -14.54 35.61
C HIS A 517 21.95 -14.82 36.55
N ASN A 518 21.04 -15.75 36.21
CA ASN A 518 19.89 -16.10 37.05
C ASN A 518 20.16 -17.23 38.06
N ASN A 519 21.37 -17.80 38.11
CA ASN A 519 21.71 -18.90 39.03
C ASN A 519 22.64 -18.50 40.20
N ALA A 520 22.89 -17.22 40.44
CA ALA A 520 23.76 -16.74 41.51
C ALA A 520 23.02 -15.90 42.57
N ALA A 521 22.02 -16.46 43.24
CA ALA A 521 21.48 -15.91 44.48
C ALA A 521 20.91 -16.99 45.40
N THR A 522 21.77 -17.63 46.20
CA THR A 522 21.37 -18.29 47.45
C THR A 522 22.12 -17.66 48.62
N PRO A 523 21.45 -17.19 49.69
CA PRO A 523 22.12 -16.61 50.84
C PRO A 523 22.56 -17.71 51.81
N SER A 524 23.85 -17.70 52.16
CA SER A 524 24.39 -18.54 53.23
C SER A 524 24.04 -17.95 54.60
N GLY A 525 23.32 -18.72 55.40
CA GLY A 525 23.17 -18.49 56.83
C GLY A 525 24.23 -19.27 57.60
N ALA A 526 24.99 -18.59 58.46
CA ALA A 526 25.85 -19.20 59.48
C ALA A 526 25.41 -18.72 60.87
N PRO A 527 25.32 -19.60 61.89
CA PRO A 527 24.96 -19.20 63.24
C PRO A 527 26.21 -18.82 64.06
N ARG A 528 26.04 -17.89 65.00
CA ARG A 528 26.98 -17.69 66.13
C ARG A 528 26.31 -18.10 67.44
N SER A 529 27.09 -18.88 68.20
CA SER A 529 27.05 -19.25 69.62
C SER A 529 25.80 -19.93 70.16
#